data_AF-V8D2K6-F1
#
_entry.id   AF-V8D2K6-F1
#
_cell.length_a   1.000
_cell.length_b   1.000
_cell.length_c   1.000
_cell.angle_alpha   90.00
_cell.angle_beta   90.00
_cell.angle_gamma   90.00
#
_symmetry.space_group_name_H-M   'P 1'
#
loop_
_entity.id
_entity.type
_entity.pdbx_description
1 polymer ?
#
loop_
_entity_poly.entity_id
_entity_poly.type
_entity_poly.pdbx_seq_one_letter_code
_entity_poly.pdbx_strand_id
1 'polypeptide(L)'
;MTSTKGALTKLMGTLAIASVATLIGSATASAGSTPTQPQRIVLLVPGQQPAPGTSSVDLFQDMADELAADGYTVDTVDVKGLDLYADSQAIQESVESAAAGVEVESLSLVAHSYGGLSSRHYLKALGGSERIDDYIAIGTPQYGSPGGCVQLPGFGFDGCPVTPFIAELNNGDDTPGDVEYYSIRSNEELADGRLDGGHCRLAPIPNLEHAVEPADDRVIAAVSSALSGGCPGAFVNERDGEITLASTLFPAPR
;
A
#
# COMPACT_ATOMS: atom_id res chain seq x y z
N MET A 1 41.91 13.18 -98.63
CA MET A 1 41.91 14.13 -97.50
C MET A 1 42.72 13.49 -96.38
N THR A 2 43.82 14.17 -96.01
CA THR A 2 44.58 14.14 -94.75
C THR A 2 44.94 12.75 -94.17
N SER A 3 46.18 12.27 -94.34
CA SER A 3 47.41 12.61 -93.57
C SER A 3 47.40 12.04 -92.14
N THR A 4 48.44 11.52 -91.47
CA THR A 4 49.80 11.01 -91.71
C THR A 4 50.30 10.63 -90.30
N LYS A 5 50.95 9.46 -90.14
CA LYS A 5 51.99 9.06 -89.14
C LYS A 5 51.82 9.40 -87.65
N GLY A 6 52.11 8.39 -86.81
CA GLY A 6 52.61 8.60 -85.45
C GLY A 6 52.89 7.27 -84.75
N ALA A 7 54.16 7.02 -84.45
CA ALA A 7 54.66 5.80 -83.82
C ALA A 7 54.67 5.89 -82.27
N LEU A 8 55.22 4.85 -81.65
CA LEU A 8 55.87 4.79 -80.31
C LEU A 8 55.12 4.14 -79.12
N THR A 9 55.71 3.00 -78.69
CA THR A 9 56.18 2.69 -77.32
C THR A 9 55.26 1.93 -76.34
N LYS A 10 55.67 0.67 -76.11
CA LYS A 10 55.91 0.00 -74.81
C LYS A 10 55.37 0.68 -73.53
N LEU A 11 54.73 -0.12 -72.65
CA LEU A 11 55.26 -0.62 -71.36
C LEU A 11 54.18 -0.65 -70.25
N MET A 12 54.19 -1.77 -69.48
CA MET A 12 53.82 -1.89 -68.06
C MET A 12 52.39 -1.56 -67.62
N GLY A 13 51.54 -2.59 -67.56
CA GLY A 13 50.42 -2.63 -66.62
C GLY A 13 50.91 -3.18 -65.28
N THR A 14 51.08 -2.30 -64.29
CA THR A 14 51.38 -2.69 -62.90
C THR A 14 50.09 -2.74 -62.10
N LEU A 15 49.98 -3.83 -61.35
CA LEU A 15 48.90 -4.29 -60.49
C LEU A 15 48.38 -3.22 -59.51
N ALA A 16 47.10 -2.87 -59.60
CA ALA A 16 46.38 -2.16 -58.53
C ALA A 16 45.63 -3.20 -57.68
N ILE A 17 46.13 -3.46 -56.47
CA ILE A 17 45.45 -4.29 -55.47
C ILE A 17 44.36 -3.41 -54.84
N ALA A 18 43.10 -3.71 -55.12
CA ALA A 18 41.97 -3.12 -54.43
C ALA A 18 41.79 -3.82 -53.08
N SER A 19 42.18 -3.14 -52.00
CA SER A 19 41.89 -3.57 -50.63
C SER A 19 40.41 -3.38 -50.34
N VAL A 20 39.65 -4.47 -50.28
CA VAL A 20 38.28 -4.48 -49.74
C VAL A 20 38.39 -4.44 -48.22
N ALA A 21 38.13 -3.27 -47.63
CA ALA A 21 37.98 -3.14 -46.19
C ALA A 21 36.57 -3.61 -45.79
N THR A 22 36.46 -4.81 -45.26
CA THR A 22 35.21 -5.35 -44.69
C THR A 22 34.95 -4.64 -43.36
N LEU A 23 33.99 -3.72 -43.35
CA LEU A 23 33.45 -3.14 -42.12
C LEU A 23 32.62 -4.20 -41.41
N ILE A 24 33.20 -4.83 -40.38
CA ILE A 24 32.46 -5.65 -39.43
C ILE A 24 31.67 -4.68 -38.55
N GLY A 25 30.39 -4.49 -38.85
CA GLY A 25 29.48 -3.77 -37.98
C GLY A 25 29.27 -4.56 -36.69
N SER A 26 29.78 -4.06 -35.57
CA SER A 26 29.44 -4.56 -34.25
C SER A 26 27.96 -4.25 -33.98
N ALA A 27 27.09 -5.25 -34.13
CA ALA A 27 25.73 -5.15 -33.64
C ALA A 27 25.80 -5.06 -32.11
N THR A 28 25.56 -3.87 -31.57
CA THR A 28 25.27 -3.70 -30.14
C THR A 28 23.95 -4.41 -29.88
N ALA A 29 24.01 -5.60 -29.31
CA ALA A 29 22.84 -6.23 -28.73
C ALA A 29 22.31 -5.28 -27.65
N SER A 30 21.17 -4.64 -27.93
CA SER A 30 20.39 -4.00 -26.88
C SER A 30 20.07 -5.11 -25.88
N ALA A 31 20.65 -5.03 -24.68
CA ALA A 31 20.19 -5.83 -23.56
C ALA A 31 18.70 -5.53 -23.42
N GLY A 32 17.85 -6.47 -23.83
CA GLY A 32 16.43 -6.39 -23.51
C GLY A 32 16.36 -6.34 -21.99
N SER A 33 15.74 -5.30 -21.45
CA SER A 33 15.28 -5.30 -20.07
C SER A 33 14.48 -6.57 -19.87
N THR A 34 14.96 -7.48 -19.02
CA THR A 34 14.15 -8.60 -18.54
C THR A 34 12.81 -8.01 -18.07
N PRO A 35 11.65 -8.56 -18.50
CA PRO A 35 10.38 -8.11 -17.96
C PRO A 35 10.45 -8.15 -16.44
N THR A 36 10.27 -6.99 -15.79
CA THR A 36 10.15 -6.93 -14.34
C THR A 36 8.91 -7.72 -13.97
N GLN A 37 9.04 -8.74 -13.13
CA GLN A 37 7.88 -9.49 -12.66
C GLN A 37 6.90 -8.50 -11.99
N PRO A 38 5.59 -8.55 -12.31
CA PRO A 38 4.60 -7.77 -11.63
C PRO A 38 4.73 -7.90 -10.10
N GLN A 39 4.63 -6.78 -9.40
CA GLN A 39 4.86 -6.70 -7.95
C GLN A 39 3.52 -6.75 -7.22
N ARG A 40 3.40 -7.65 -6.23
CA ARG A 40 2.34 -7.60 -5.23
C ARG A 40 2.89 -6.83 -4.03
N ILE A 41 2.39 -5.63 -3.82
CA ILE A 41 2.95 -4.67 -2.86
C ILE A 41 2.06 -4.62 -1.62
N VAL A 42 2.66 -4.61 -0.44
CA VAL A 42 1.96 -4.36 0.83
C VAL A 42 2.63 -3.21 1.55
N LEU A 43 1.84 -2.18 1.88
CA LEU A 43 2.29 -1.10 2.76
C LEU A 43 1.73 -1.31 4.17
N LEU A 44 2.64 -1.47 5.13
CA LEU A 44 2.34 -1.54 6.55
C LEU A 44 2.22 -0.12 7.11
N VAL A 45 1.10 0.19 7.75
CA VAL A 45 0.80 1.54 8.24
C VAL A 45 0.68 1.49 9.77
N PRO A 46 1.69 1.98 10.50
CA PRO A 46 1.69 1.92 11.95
C PRO A 46 0.65 2.86 12.58
N GLY A 47 0.23 2.51 13.79
CA GLY A 47 -0.65 3.34 14.62
C GLY A 47 0.05 4.51 15.32
N GLN A 48 -0.64 5.04 16.34
CA GLN A 48 -0.17 6.19 17.12
C GLN A 48 1.16 5.92 17.82
N GLN A 49 2.13 6.82 17.65
CA GLN A 49 3.45 6.84 18.29
C GLN A 49 3.58 8.10 19.15
N PRO A 50 2.94 8.15 20.33
CA PRO A 50 2.71 9.39 21.07
C PRO A 50 3.95 9.95 21.78
N ALA A 51 5.01 9.14 21.94
CA ALA A 51 6.24 9.56 22.60
C ALA A 51 7.40 9.68 21.59
N PRO A 52 8.24 10.72 21.69
CA PRO A 52 9.43 10.84 20.83
C PRO A 52 10.31 9.60 20.92
N GLY A 53 10.73 9.08 19.75
CA GLY A 53 11.56 7.88 19.66
C GLY A 53 10.82 6.56 19.89
N THR A 54 9.50 6.58 20.07
CA THR A 54 8.69 5.36 19.96
C THR A 54 8.35 5.07 18.51
N SER A 55 8.44 3.80 18.14
CA SER A 55 8.04 3.27 16.85
C SER A 55 7.29 1.97 17.11
N SER A 56 6.12 1.81 16.50
CA SER A 56 5.39 0.54 16.48
C SER A 56 5.77 -0.31 15.26
N VAL A 57 6.68 0.17 14.41
CA VAL A 57 7.13 -0.57 13.21
C VAL A 57 7.74 -1.92 13.57
N ASP A 58 8.47 -2.01 14.68
CA ASP A 58 9.07 -3.27 15.13
C ASP A 58 8.02 -4.36 15.42
N LEU A 59 6.77 -3.98 15.74
CA LEU A 59 5.66 -4.93 15.96
C LEU A 59 5.18 -5.56 14.66
N PHE A 60 5.50 -4.98 13.51
CA PHE A 60 5.17 -5.52 12.20
C PHE A 60 6.25 -6.44 11.64
N GLN A 61 7.40 -6.59 12.32
CA GLN A 61 8.55 -7.30 11.73
C GLN A 61 8.22 -8.75 11.36
N ASP A 62 7.58 -9.51 12.27
CA ASP A 62 7.22 -10.90 12.02
C ASP A 62 6.18 -11.01 10.87
N MET A 63 5.24 -10.07 10.80
CA MET A 63 4.28 -9.97 9.70
C MET A 63 5.00 -9.68 8.38
N ALA A 64 5.92 -8.71 8.36
CA ALA A 64 6.66 -8.33 7.17
C ALA A 64 7.49 -9.49 6.63
N ASP A 65 8.13 -10.26 7.53
CA ASP A 65 8.92 -11.44 7.17
C ASP A 65 8.03 -12.56 6.59
N GLU A 66 6.84 -12.80 7.15
CA GLU A 66 5.89 -13.77 6.62
C GLU A 66 5.37 -13.36 5.22
N LEU A 67 4.93 -12.11 5.08
CA LEU A 67 4.44 -11.60 3.80
C LEU A 67 5.55 -11.56 2.72
N ALA A 68 6.78 -11.23 3.10
CA ALA A 68 7.92 -11.32 2.18
C ALA A 68 8.20 -12.77 1.74
N ALA A 69 8.07 -13.74 2.66
CA ALA A 69 8.20 -15.16 2.34
C ALA A 69 7.09 -15.66 1.39
N ASP A 70 5.89 -15.07 1.48
CA ASP A 70 4.77 -15.31 0.57
C ASP A 70 4.89 -14.57 -0.78
N GLY A 71 5.98 -13.81 -0.96
CA GLY A 71 6.35 -13.16 -2.22
C GLY A 71 5.67 -11.81 -2.43
N TYR A 72 5.34 -11.10 -1.35
CA TYR A 72 4.97 -9.69 -1.39
C TYR A 72 6.23 -8.81 -1.28
N THR A 73 6.20 -7.66 -1.94
CA THR A 73 7.14 -6.56 -1.67
C THR A 73 6.52 -5.72 -0.55
N VAL A 74 7.15 -5.75 0.62
CA VAL A 74 6.60 -5.18 1.85
C VAL A 74 7.41 -3.95 2.25
N ASP A 75 6.74 -2.82 2.39
CA ASP A 75 7.31 -1.58 2.90
C ASP A 75 6.47 -1.05 4.08
N THR A 76 7.07 -0.19 4.90
CA THR A 76 6.36 0.49 5.99
C THR A 76 6.27 1.98 5.71
N VAL A 77 5.10 2.56 5.95
CA VAL A 77 4.87 4.00 5.82
C VAL A 77 5.40 4.73 7.06
N ASP A 78 6.19 5.80 6.87
CA ASP A 78 6.66 6.65 7.97
C ASP A 78 5.60 7.66 8.41
N VAL A 79 4.60 7.16 9.12
CA VAL A 79 3.55 7.95 9.79
C VAL A 79 3.64 7.77 11.31
N LYS A 80 3.04 8.72 12.05
CA LYS A 80 3.04 8.69 13.52
C LYS A 80 1.67 8.51 14.15
N GLY A 81 0.58 8.58 13.38
CA GLY A 81 -0.79 8.52 13.91
C GLY A 81 -1.10 9.71 14.83
N LEU A 82 -0.58 10.91 14.52
CA LEU A 82 -0.72 12.10 15.37
C LEU A 82 -1.50 13.22 14.70
N ASP A 83 -1.28 13.44 13.42
CA ASP A 83 -2.04 14.34 12.55
C ASP A 83 -2.57 13.48 11.41
N LEU A 84 -3.85 13.10 11.50
CA LEU A 84 -4.39 12.08 10.61
C LEU A 84 -4.56 12.60 9.18
N TYR A 85 -4.71 13.92 8.99
CA TYR A 85 -4.72 14.51 7.66
C TYR A 85 -3.32 14.46 7.03
N ALA A 86 -2.28 14.85 7.78
CA ALA A 86 -0.90 14.76 7.29
C ALA A 86 -0.47 13.30 7.04
N ASP A 87 -0.85 12.39 7.93
CA ASP A 87 -0.56 10.96 7.77
C ASP A 87 -1.25 10.38 6.51
N SER A 88 -2.46 10.84 6.18
CA SER A 88 -3.17 10.42 4.94
C SER A 88 -2.43 10.86 3.67
N GLN A 89 -1.82 12.05 3.69
CA GLN A 89 -0.98 12.54 2.59
C GLN A 89 0.32 11.73 2.48
N ALA A 90 0.96 11.43 3.61
CA ALA A 90 2.17 10.60 3.61
C ALA A 90 1.90 9.17 3.10
N ILE A 91 0.71 8.61 3.38
CA ILE A 91 0.27 7.34 2.81
C ILE A 91 0.11 7.45 1.29
N GLN A 92 -0.54 8.51 0.78
CA GLN A 92 -0.64 8.75 -0.66
C GLN A 92 0.74 8.79 -1.34
N GLU A 93 1.67 9.57 -0.79
CA GLU A 93 3.04 9.69 -1.31
C GLU A 93 3.78 8.35 -1.29
N SER A 94 3.55 7.54 -0.25
CA SER A 94 4.15 6.20 -0.12
C SER A 94 3.58 5.21 -1.15
N VAL A 95 2.27 5.25 -1.41
CA VAL A 95 1.63 4.46 -2.47
C VAL A 95 2.19 4.83 -3.85
N GLU A 96 2.30 6.13 -4.14
CA GLU A 96 2.86 6.62 -5.40
C GLU A 96 4.33 6.21 -5.56
N SER A 97 5.11 6.31 -4.49
CA SER A 97 6.52 5.90 -4.48
C SER A 97 6.68 4.39 -4.67
N ALA A 98 5.87 3.56 -4.01
CA ALA A 98 5.96 2.11 -4.11
C ALA A 98 5.58 1.60 -5.51
N ALA A 99 4.62 2.25 -6.17
CA ALA A 99 4.21 1.92 -7.53
C ALA A 99 5.12 2.51 -8.62
N ALA A 100 6.07 3.39 -8.26
CA ALA A 100 6.86 4.12 -9.24
C ALA A 100 7.85 3.21 -9.99
N GLY A 101 7.68 3.11 -11.31
CA GLY A 101 8.64 2.43 -12.19
C GLY A 101 8.58 0.90 -12.14
N VAL A 102 7.55 0.34 -11.52
CA VAL A 102 7.27 -1.10 -11.48
C VAL A 102 5.93 -1.43 -12.14
N GLU A 103 5.79 -2.65 -12.64
CA GLU A 103 4.46 -3.19 -12.98
C GLU A 103 3.82 -3.69 -11.69
N VAL A 104 2.67 -3.14 -11.30
CA VAL A 104 1.95 -3.50 -10.07
C VAL A 104 0.90 -4.56 -10.41
N GLU A 105 0.97 -5.71 -9.75
CA GLU A 105 -0.06 -6.76 -9.80
C GLU A 105 -1.17 -6.49 -8.78
N SER A 106 -0.77 -6.12 -7.56
CA SER A 106 -1.68 -5.69 -6.51
C SER A 106 -0.97 -4.71 -5.55
N LEU A 107 -1.73 -3.86 -4.88
CA LEU A 107 -1.24 -2.93 -3.86
C LEU A 107 -2.21 -2.87 -2.68
N SER A 108 -1.78 -3.34 -1.53
CA SER A 108 -2.62 -3.48 -0.33
C SER A 108 -2.11 -2.61 0.82
N LEU A 109 -3.02 -2.10 1.64
CA LEU A 109 -2.72 -1.39 2.89
C LEU A 109 -3.06 -2.29 4.08
N VAL A 110 -2.08 -2.57 4.93
CA VAL A 110 -2.29 -3.25 6.23
C VAL A 110 -2.01 -2.24 7.33
N ALA A 111 -3.04 -1.85 8.07
CA ALA A 111 -2.99 -0.67 8.90
C ALA A 111 -3.43 -0.96 10.33
N HIS A 112 -2.67 -0.50 11.32
CA HIS A 112 -2.98 -0.69 12.74
C HIS A 112 -3.51 0.58 13.38
N SER A 113 -4.53 0.45 14.23
CA SER A 113 -5.04 1.54 15.07
C SER A 113 -5.33 2.79 14.24
N TYR A 114 -4.76 3.94 14.59
CA TYR A 114 -4.89 5.21 13.85
C TYR A 114 -4.31 5.21 12.44
N GLY A 115 -3.36 4.32 12.13
CA GLY A 115 -2.91 4.11 10.75
C GLY A 115 -4.07 3.68 9.86
N GLY A 116 -5.00 2.88 10.38
CA GLY A 116 -6.20 2.50 9.64
C GLY A 116 -7.14 3.67 9.37
N LEU A 117 -7.20 4.67 10.26
CA LEU A 117 -8.02 5.86 10.05
C LEU A 117 -7.49 6.73 8.92
N SER A 118 -6.18 7.00 8.91
CA SER A 118 -5.54 7.78 7.85
C SER A 118 -5.50 7.01 6.52
N SER A 119 -5.28 5.69 6.53
CA SER A 119 -5.40 4.86 5.33
C SER A 119 -6.79 4.93 4.72
N ARG A 120 -7.85 4.84 5.54
CA ARG A 120 -9.22 4.92 5.04
C ARG A 120 -9.59 6.33 4.58
N HIS A 121 -9.07 7.37 5.23
CA HIS A 121 -9.22 8.74 4.74
C HIS A 121 -8.56 8.92 3.37
N TYR A 122 -7.36 8.37 3.16
CA TYR A 122 -6.73 8.33 1.84
C TYR A 122 -7.63 7.67 0.77
N LEU A 123 -8.23 6.52 1.08
CA LEU A 123 -9.16 5.84 0.16
C LEU A 123 -10.38 6.71 -0.20
N LYS A 124 -10.98 7.36 0.80
CA LYS A 124 -12.24 8.11 0.68
C LYS A 124 -12.07 9.52 0.12
N ALA A 125 -11.03 10.24 0.52
CA ALA A 125 -10.90 11.68 0.29
C ALA A 125 -9.79 12.04 -0.69
N LEU A 126 -8.79 11.17 -0.86
CA LEU A 126 -7.59 11.45 -1.68
C LEU A 126 -7.51 10.57 -2.93
N GLY A 127 -8.55 9.78 -3.22
CA GLY A 127 -8.65 8.95 -4.43
C GLY A 127 -7.94 7.60 -4.32
N GLY A 128 -7.59 7.15 -3.12
CA GLY A 128 -6.89 5.87 -2.92
C GLY A 128 -7.70 4.64 -3.34
N SER A 129 -9.03 4.72 -3.37
CA SER A 129 -9.90 3.62 -3.82
C SER A 129 -9.71 3.22 -5.28
N GLU A 130 -9.04 4.03 -6.11
CA GLU A 130 -8.67 3.67 -7.48
C GLU A 130 -7.31 2.96 -7.58
N ARG A 131 -6.60 2.81 -6.46
CA ARG A 131 -5.19 2.36 -6.42
C ARG A 131 -4.95 1.16 -5.52
N ILE A 132 -5.78 1.00 -4.49
CA ILE A 132 -5.63 -0.03 -3.46
C ILE A 132 -6.55 -1.19 -3.77
N ASP A 133 -6.04 -2.41 -3.69
CA ASP A 133 -6.83 -3.64 -3.84
C ASP A 133 -7.43 -4.08 -2.50
N ASP A 134 -6.62 -4.11 -1.43
CA ASP A 134 -7.09 -4.48 -0.08
C ASP A 134 -6.81 -3.39 0.95
N TYR A 135 -7.79 -3.15 1.81
CA TYR A 135 -7.64 -2.38 3.04
C TYR A 135 -7.88 -3.30 4.24
N ILE A 136 -6.81 -3.60 4.97
CA ILE A 136 -6.84 -4.50 6.12
C ILE A 136 -6.58 -3.69 7.40
N ALA A 137 -7.65 -3.46 8.16
CA ALA A 137 -7.61 -2.70 9.41
C ALA A 137 -7.48 -3.63 10.62
N ILE A 138 -6.46 -3.38 11.44
CA ILE A 138 -6.17 -4.11 12.69
C ILE A 138 -6.43 -3.16 13.86
N GLY A 139 -7.44 -3.48 14.69
CA GLY A 139 -7.77 -2.70 15.89
C GLY A 139 -8.18 -1.25 15.60
N THR A 140 -8.56 -0.91 14.37
CA THR A 140 -8.85 0.47 13.99
C THR A 140 -10.20 0.94 14.54
N PRO A 141 -10.25 2.04 15.30
CA PRO A 141 -11.51 2.58 15.80
C PRO A 141 -12.19 3.42 14.71
N GLN A 142 -12.79 2.80 13.69
CA GLN A 142 -13.30 3.44 12.46
C GLN A 142 -14.21 4.67 12.68
N TYR A 143 -14.97 4.67 13.78
CA TYR A 143 -15.87 5.76 14.18
C TYR A 143 -15.26 6.70 15.24
N GLY A 144 -13.95 6.62 15.43
CA GLY A 144 -13.20 7.29 16.48
C GLY A 144 -13.19 6.54 17.81
N SER A 145 -12.31 6.97 18.71
CA SER A 145 -12.15 6.43 20.06
C SER A 145 -12.24 7.53 21.11
N PRO A 146 -12.91 7.30 22.27
CA PRO A 146 -12.86 8.22 23.40
C PRO A 146 -11.43 8.58 23.84
N GLY A 147 -10.47 7.67 23.62
CA GLY A 147 -9.05 7.91 23.89
C GLY A 147 -8.46 9.06 23.07
N GLY A 148 -8.98 9.34 21.87
CA GLY A 148 -8.59 10.50 21.08
C GLY A 148 -9.03 11.82 21.72
N CYS A 149 -10.14 11.83 22.46
CA CYS A 149 -10.72 13.06 23.02
C CYS A 149 -9.95 13.64 24.21
N VAL A 150 -9.03 12.86 24.78
CA VAL A 150 -8.13 13.32 25.84
C VAL A 150 -6.75 13.76 25.31
N GLN A 151 -6.52 13.63 24.00
CA GLN A 151 -5.28 14.06 23.34
C GLN A 151 -5.31 15.55 22.98
N LEU A 152 -4.14 16.12 22.71
CA LEU A 152 -4.00 17.48 22.22
C LEU A 152 -4.17 17.53 20.68
N PRO A 153 -4.67 18.65 20.10
CA PRO A 153 -4.64 18.87 18.65
C PRO A 153 -3.25 18.66 18.06
N GLY A 154 -3.15 17.88 16.97
CA GLY A 154 -1.88 17.47 16.36
C GLY A 154 -1.12 16.35 17.09
N PHE A 155 -1.71 15.77 18.13
CA PHE A 155 -1.16 14.63 18.89
C PHE A 155 -2.16 13.47 19.02
N GLY A 156 -2.99 13.27 18.00
CA GLY A 156 -4.00 12.21 17.93
C GLY A 156 -5.41 12.62 18.36
N PHE A 157 -5.65 13.92 18.59
CA PHE A 157 -7.00 14.43 18.83
C PHE A 157 -7.94 14.15 17.67
N ASP A 158 -7.43 14.08 16.44
CA ASP A 158 -8.22 13.81 15.23
C ASP A 158 -9.03 12.52 15.31
N GLY A 159 -8.54 11.49 16.02
CA GLY A 159 -9.28 10.24 16.24
C GLY A 159 -10.41 10.32 17.29
N CYS A 160 -10.63 11.49 17.90
CA CYS A 160 -11.78 11.72 18.77
C CYS A 160 -13.09 11.74 17.94
N PRO A 161 -14.16 11.04 18.34
CA PRO A 161 -15.38 10.94 17.54
C PRO A 161 -16.11 12.25 17.21
N VAL A 162 -15.78 13.36 17.88
CA VAL A 162 -16.43 14.66 17.65
C VAL A 162 -15.65 15.57 16.69
N THR A 163 -14.55 15.09 16.11
CA THR A 163 -13.71 15.88 15.21
C THR A 163 -14.28 15.95 13.81
N PRO A 164 -13.92 17.00 13.05
CA PRO A 164 -14.19 17.05 11.61
C PRO A 164 -13.61 15.86 10.84
N PHE A 165 -12.43 15.38 11.24
CA PHE A 165 -11.80 14.22 10.59
C PHE A 165 -12.69 12.97 10.64
N ILE A 166 -13.19 12.59 11.82
CA ILE A 166 -14.08 11.42 11.96
C ILE A 166 -15.42 11.64 11.27
N ALA A 167 -15.96 12.87 11.33
CA ALA A 167 -17.21 13.21 10.66
C ALA A 167 -17.10 13.12 9.12
N GLU A 168 -15.97 13.57 8.56
CA GLU A 168 -15.66 13.45 7.13
C GLU A 168 -15.44 11.98 6.75
N LEU A 169 -14.66 11.23 7.53
CA LEU A 169 -14.36 9.83 7.29
C LEU A 169 -15.61 8.95 7.24
N ASN A 170 -16.60 9.20 8.09
CA ASN A 170 -17.85 8.41 8.16
C ASN A 170 -19.03 9.09 7.44
N ASN A 171 -18.76 10.05 6.56
CA ASN A 171 -19.79 10.59 5.67
C ASN A 171 -19.94 9.68 4.44
N GLY A 172 -21.17 9.23 4.17
CA GLY A 172 -21.47 8.30 3.08
C GLY A 172 -20.93 6.89 3.33
N ASP A 173 -20.90 6.08 2.27
CA ASP A 173 -20.41 4.69 2.26
C ASP A 173 -19.03 4.54 2.91
N ASP A 174 -18.92 3.60 3.84
CA ASP A 174 -17.69 3.36 4.54
C ASP A 174 -16.62 2.64 3.70
N THR A 175 -17.07 1.91 2.68
CA THR A 175 -16.32 0.94 1.86
C THR A 175 -16.33 1.29 0.37
N PRO A 176 -15.94 2.51 -0.04
CA PRO A 176 -16.10 2.91 -1.44
C PRO A 176 -15.14 2.19 -2.39
N GLY A 177 -15.57 2.11 -3.65
CA GLY A 177 -14.79 1.56 -4.75
C GLY A 177 -14.83 0.04 -4.82
N ASP A 178 -13.89 -0.54 -5.56
CA ASP A 178 -13.75 -1.99 -5.72
C ASP A 178 -12.73 -2.58 -4.71
N VAL A 179 -12.36 -1.81 -3.67
CA VAL A 179 -11.40 -2.23 -2.63
C VAL A 179 -12.05 -3.32 -1.76
N GLU A 180 -11.29 -4.36 -1.43
CA GLU A 180 -11.69 -5.37 -0.45
C GLU A 180 -11.35 -4.88 0.97
N TYR A 181 -12.37 -4.77 1.82
CA TYR A 181 -12.23 -4.25 3.18
C TYR A 181 -12.21 -5.38 4.21
N TYR A 182 -11.27 -5.31 5.15
CA TYR A 182 -11.12 -6.29 6.23
C TYR A 182 -11.02 -5.61 7.58
N SER A 183 -11.70 -6.19 8.58
CA SER A 183 -11.64 -5.74 9.98
C SER A 183 -11.19 -6.89 10.87
N ILE A 184 -10.01 -6.72 11.46
CA ILE A 184 -9.37 -7.62 12.41
C ILE A 184 -9.30 -6.89 13.75
N ARG A 185 -9.70 -7.55 14.84
CA ARG A 185 -9.66 -6.90 16.16
C ARG A 185 -9.49 -7.86 17.31
N SER A 186 -8.95 -7.34 18.40
CA SER A 186 -9.08 -7.91 19.74
C SER A 186 -10.51 -7.83 20.31
N ASN A 187 -10.81 -8.70 21.28
CA ASN A 187 -11.98 -8.58 22.14
C ASN A 187 -11.80 -7.59 23.31
N GLU A 188 -10.61 -7.05 23.50
CA GLU A 188 -10.27 -6.05 24.51
C GLU A 188 -10.33 -4.61 23.96
N GLU A 189 -10.63 -4.45 22.67
CA GLU A 189 -10.75 -3.14 22.04
C GLU A 189 -11.81 -2.26 22.69
N LEU A 190 -11.57 -0.95 22.66
CA LEU A 190 -12.54 0.06 23.08
C LEU A 190 -13.55 0.40 21.97
N ALA A 191 -13.28 -0.02 20.73
CA ALA A 191 -14.16 0.13 19.58
C ALA A 191 -14.09 -1.12 18.69
N ASP A 192 -15.20 -1.57 18.12
CA ASP A 192 -15.23 -2.82 17.35
C ASP A 192 -14.80 -2.73 15.88
N GLY A 193 -14.39 -1.55 15.42
CA GLY A 193 -13.80 -1.35 14.10
C GLY A 193 -14.64 -1.80 12.91
N ARG A 194 -15.96 -1.89 13.07
CA ARG A 194 -16.87 -2.24 11.97
C ARG A 194 -17.00 -1.09 10.96
N LEU A 195 -17.37 -1.44 9.73
CA LEU A 195 -17.64 -0.54 8.62
C LEU A 195 -19.05 -0.86 8.12
N ASP A 196 -19.82 0.15 7.70
CA ASP A 196 -20.97 -0.11 6.85
C ASP A 196 -20.51 -0.51 5.45
N GLY A 197 -21.44 -0.96 4.61
CA GLY A 197 -21.11 -1.59 3.34
C GLY A 197 -20.39 -2.93 3.51
N GLY A 198 -19.70 -3.35 2.45
CA GLY A 198 -19.16 -4.70 2.30
C GLY A 198 -17.78 -4.85 2.93
N HIS A 199 -17.64 -5.74 3.92
CA HIS A 199 -16.33 -6.07 4.47
C HIS A 199 -16.26 -7.49 5.02
N CYS A 200 -15.06 -8.07 5.04
CA CYS A 200 -14.77 -9.27 5.79
C CYS A 200 -14.46 -8.94 7.26
N ARG A 201 -15.30 -9.43 8.17
CA ARG A 201 -15.17 -9.16 9.62
C ARG A 201 -14.72 -10.40 10.37
N LEU A 202 -13.53 -10.33 10.97
CA LEU A 202 -13.03 -11.39 11.83
C LEU A 202 -13.79 -11.41 13.16
N ALA A 203 -14.02 -12.62 13.69
CA ALA A 203 -14.49 -12.75 15.06
C ALA A 203 -13.41 -12.21 16.02
N PRO A 204 -13.77 -11.53 17.12
CA PRO A 204 -12.79 -10.87 17.97
C PRO A 204 -11.80 -11.87 18.56
N ILE A 205 -10.52 -11.57 18.43
CA ILE A 205 -9.45 -12.43 18.92
C ILE A 205 -9.40 -12.33 20.45
N PRO A 206 -9.50 -13.45 21.20
CA PRO A 206 -9.55 -13.40 22.66
C PRO A 206 -8.17 -13.15 23.28
N ASN A 207 -8.15 -12.32 24.33
CA ASN A 207 -6.97 -12.02 25.17
C ASN A 207 -5.80 -11.48 24.34
N LEU A 208 -6.05 -10.43 23.56
CA LEU A 208 -5.04 -9.78 22.73
C LEU A 208 -4.96 -8.30 23.10
N GLU A 209 -3.80 -7.85 23.53
CA GLU A 209 -3.60 -6.43 23.84
C GLU A 209 -3.47 -5.62 22.55
N HIS A 210 -4.20 -4.50 22.45
CA HIS A 210 -4.20 -3.59 21.30
C HIS A 210 -2.79 -3.24 20.80
N ALA A 211 -1.87 -2.98 21.73
CA ALA A 211 -0.53 -2.52 21.40
C ALA A 211 0.33 -3.57 20.69
N VAL A 212 -0.01 -4.86 20.77
CA VAL A 212 0.80 -5.95 20.17
C VAL A 212 0.06 -6.70 19.07
N GLU A 213 -1.13 -6.24 18.65
CA GLU A 213 -1.91 -6.88 17.60
C GLU A 213 -1.10 -7.17 16.31
N PRO A 214 -0.24 -6.26 15.79
CA PRO A 214 0.53 -6.55 14.58
C PRO A 214 1.52 -7.72 14.72
N ALA A 215 1.93 -8.05 15.93
CA ALA A 215 2.89 -9.12 16.22
C ALA A 215 2.22 -10.46 16.59
N ASP A 216 0.89 -10.52 16.68
CA ASP A 216 0.19 -11.75 17.07
C ASP A 216 0.02 -12.69 15.87
N ASP A 217 0.48 -13.93 16.00
CA ASP A 217 0.39 -14.97 14.95
C ASP A 217 -1.02 -15.13 14.37
N ARG A 218 -2.08 -14.92 15.16
CA ARG A 218 -3.48 -15.05 14.69
C ARG A 218 -3.88 -13.87 13.82
N VAL A 219 -3.34 -12.68 14.09
CA VAL A 219 -3.51 -11.49 13.25
C VAL A 219 -2.73 -11.66 11.96
N ILE A 220 -1.46 -12.08 12.04
CA ILE A 220 -0.61 -12.31 10.87
C ILE A 220 -1.27 -13.33 9.93
N ALA A 221 -1.71 -14.48 10.45
CA ALA A 221 -2.41 -15.50 9.66
C ALA A 221 -3.71 -14.97 9.01
N ALA A 222 -4.44 -14.08 9.69
CA ALA A 222 -5.64 -13.45 9.13
C ALA A 222 -5.28 -12.46 8.00
N VAL A 223 -4.19 -11.69 8.15
CA VAL A 223 -3.67 -10.78 7.11
C VAL A 223 -3.22 -11.59 5.88
N SER A 224 -2.42 -12.65 6.07
CA SER A 224 -1.99 -13.54 4.98
C SER A 224 -3.19 -14.17 4.26
N SER A 225 -4.22 -14.59 5.01
CA SER A 225 -5.46 -15.09 4.42
C SER A 225 -6.19 -14.02 3.60
N ALA A 226 -6.28 -12.78 4.09
CA ALA A 226 -6.94 -11.67 3.39
C ALA A 226 -6.23 -11.35 2.06
N LEU A 227 -4.90 -11.17 2.11
CA LEU A 227 -4.08 -10.85 0.93
C LEU A 227 -4.08 -11.94 -0.14
N SER A 228 -4.45 -13.18 0.22
CA SER A 228 -4.62 -14.30 -0.72
C SER A 228 -6.04 -14.39 -1.32
N GLY A 229 -6.91 -13.40 -1.04
CA GLY A 229 -8.30 -13.34 -1.49
C GLY A 229 -9.29 -14.13 -0.62
N GLY A 230 -8.88 -14.52 0.59
CA GLY A 230 -9.74 -15.21 1.56
C GLY A 230 -10.43 -14.24 2.51
N CYS A 231 -11.58 -14.63 3.05
CA CYS A 231 -12.18 -13.90 4.18
C CYS A 231 -11.92 -14.68 5.48
N PRO A 232 -10.98 -14.26 6.35
CA PRO A 232 -10.65 -15.00 7.58
C PRO A 232 -11.78 -15.00 8.62
N GLY A 233 -12.89 -14.29 8.38
CA GLY A 233 -14.06 -14.23 9.24
C GLY A 233 -15.37 -14.44 8.48
N ALA A 234 -16.30 -13.51 8.64
CA ALA A 234 -17.57 -13.51 7.93
C ALA A 234 -17.68 -12.24 7.08
N PHE A 235 -17.99 -12.40 5.79
CA PHE A 235 -18.38 -11.26 4.97
C PHE A 235 -19.75 -10.75 5.44
N VAL A 236 -19.83 -9.45 5.71
CA VAL A 236 -21.08 -8.76 6.03
C VAL A 236 -21.23 -7.55 5.13
N ASN A 237 -22.48 -7.13 4.92
CA ASN A 237 -22.84 -5.97 4.14
C ASN A 237 -23.96 -5.22 4.86
N GLU A 238 -23.57 -4.35 5.80
CA GLU A 238 -24.49 -3.54 6.62
C GLU A 238 -24.88 -2.29 5.80
N ARG A 239 -26.11 -1.78 5.92
CA ARG A 239 -26.51 -0.64 5.06
C ARG A 239 -25.84 0.64 5.54
N ASP A 240 -25.57 1.54 4.60
CA ASP A 240 -25.03 2.87 4.87
C ASP A 240 -25.81 3.57 5.99
N GLY A 241 -25.09 4.00 7.03
CA GLY A 241 -25.63 4.68 8.19
C GLY A 241 -26.35 3.79 9.22
N GLU A 242 -26.31 2.46 9.10
CA GLU A 242 -26.78 1.55 10.16
C GLU A 242 -25.84 1.53 11.37
N ILE A 243 -24.58 1.88 11.17
CA ILE A 243 -23.57 1.92 12.22
C ILE A 243 -23.53 3.31 12.83
N THR A 244 -23.56 3.33 14.17
CA THR A 244 -23.44 4.56 14.95
C THR A 244 -22.25 4.44 15.89
N LEU A 245 -21.62 5.57 16.23
CA LEU A 245 -20.57 5.61 17.25
C LEU A 245 -20.98 4.87 18.54
N ALA A 246 -22.19 5.10 19.04
CA ALA A 246 -22.63 4.45 20.28
C ALA A 246 -22.68 2.91 20.14
N SER A 247 -22.98 2.41 18.95
CA SER A 247 -23.01 0.97 18.69
C SER A 247 -21.63 0.33 18.55
N THR A 248 -20.58 1.11 18.29
CA THR A 248 -19.21 0.59 18.08
C THR A 248 -18.34 0.59 19.34
N LEU A 249 -18.71 1.35 20.38
CA LEU A 249 -17.90 1.54 21.58
C LEU A 249 -18.11 0.47 22.66
N PHE A 250 -17.04 0.18 23.41
CA PHE A 250 -17.05 -0.72 24.57
C PHE A 250 -16.55 -0.05 25.87
N PRO A 251 -17.23 -0.26 27.01
CA PRO A 251 -18.62 -0.72 27.08
C PRO A 251 -19.54 0.27 26.36
N ALA A 252 -20.67 -0.23 25.85
CA ALA A 252 -21.64 0.63 25.17
C ALA A 252 -22.00 1.85 26.05
N PRO A 253 -21.95 3.09 25.51
CA PRO A 253 -22.37 4.28 26.24
C PRO A 253 -23.82 4.11 26.73
N ARG A 254 -24.09 4.56 27.96
CA ARG A 254 -25.44 4.54 28.55
C ARG A 254 -26.31 5.68 28.05
#